data_AF-A0A5C0AYI1-F1
#
_entry.id   AF-A0A5C0AYI1-F1
#
_cell.length_a   1.000
_cell.length_b   1.000
_cell.length_c   1.000
_cell.angle_alpha   90.00
_cell.angle_beta   90.00
_cell.angle_gamma   90.00
#
_symmetry.space_group_name_H-M   'P 1'
#
loop_
_entity.id
_entity.type
_entity.pdbx_description
1 polymer ?
#
loop_
_entity_poly.entity_id
_entity_poly.type
_entity_poly.pdbx_seq_one_letter_code
_entity_poly.pdbx_strand_id
1 'polypeptide(L)'
;MAEEFTAPASPPPAGNALQEAYGRLSTRHRLALFLGVPLLLALIVASLLWTREPDYKVLFSGLSDKDGGAILTSLAQQNVPYKMAENGTAILVPANHVHETRLRLASQGLPRGGNVGFELMENARLGLTQFQEQVNYQRALEGELSRSIQSLGTVQSARVHLAIPKPSIFLREQNKPSASVLVQLYNGRALDRGQVEGIVHLVSSSVPELTPSAVSIIDQNGNLLSAESKTNGLDSTQIQYVHELERQYAQRITALLNPIVGAANVRAQVAVDVDFSQLERTEETFKPNTDQTQASIRSMQTSDSSAPGNQAAQGVPGALTNAPGGNNVAAPVTGAGVATNPNAPPTPAQAAAAAAAANTAAQTQMALAQANRSTQRANTTNYEVDKSVVYTREPTGRVRRLSAAVVVNNRMTEVDGKQVSTPLSKAEIDQINAVVREAVGASNERRDSVSVVNMPFNAPADPVGPELPLWQQPWAIDLAKSVGLALLIAGIALYLIFGVIRPAVRQLTSPPPPPEPVAEPGQIDLNGIPGAVENDELTLVQGNDPLDSARQLARDNPEAVANVLRQWVNGGNA
;
A
#
# COMPACT_ATOMS: atom_id res chain seq x y z
N MET A 1 7.81 -98.35 -62.73
CA MET A 1 6.78 -97.36 -63.12
C MET A 1 6.23 -96.81 -61.80
N ALA A 2 6.87 -95.84 -61.13
CA ALA A 2 7.36 -94.52 -61.52
C ALA A 2 6.24 -93.51 -61.78
N GLU A 3 6.21 -92.47 -60.93
CA GLU A 3 5.83 -91.06 -61.09
C GLU A 3 5.22 -90.57 -59.78
N GLU A 4 6.00 -90.05 -58.82
CA GLU A 4 6.76 -88.78 -58.76
C GLU A 4 5.88 -87.58 -58.35
N PHE A 5 6.21 -87.06 -57.18
CA PHE A 5 5.52 -86.04 -56.39
C PHE A 5 6.11 -84.67 -56.75
N THR A 6 5.30 -83.69 -57.19
CA THR A 6 5.79 -82.35 -57.53
C THR A 6 5.11 -81.26 -56.69
N ALA A 7 5.94 -80.34 -56.18
CA ALA A 7 5.67 -79.25 -55.24
C ALA A 7 4.94 -78.03 -55.85
N PRO A 8 4.38 -77.10 -55.05
CA PRO A 8 3.73 -75.89 -55.54
C PRO A 8 4.74 -74.79 -55.96
N ALA A 9 4.48 -74.13 -57.09
CA ALA A 9 5.30 -73.05 -57.65
C ALA A 9 4.96 -71.66 -57.04
N SER A 10 6.01 -70.86 -56.83
CA SER A 10 6.05 -69.50 -56.30
C SER A 10 5.59 -68.40 -57.30
N PRO A 11 5.05 -67.24 -56.84
CA PRO A 11 4.66 -66.12 -57.71
C PRO A 11 5.85 -65.20 -58.11
N PRO A 12 5.77 -64.48 -59.26
CA PRO A 12 6.85 -63.62 -59.78
C PRO A 12 6.96 -62.23 -59.10
N PRO A 13 8.11 -61.52 -59.25
CA PRO A 13 8.40 -60.28 -58.51
C PRO A 13 7.69 -59.02 -59.06
N ALA A 14 7.13 -58.21 -58.15
CA ALA A 14 6.42 -56.95 -58.42
C ALA A 14 7.36 -55.75 -58.68
N GLY A 15 8.26 -55.85 -59.65
CA GLY A 15 9.21 -54.78 -59.99
C GLY A 15 8.75 -53.82 -61.10
N ASN A 16 7.89 -54.26 -62.03
CA ASN A 16 7.69 -53.57 -63.32
C ASN A 16 6.27 -53.06 -63.57
N ALA A 17 5.36 -53.11 -62.59
CA ALA A 17 3.97 -52.68 -62.78
C ALA A 17 3.84 -51.16 -63.03
N LEU A 18 4.70 -50.34 -62.42
CA LEU A 18 4.69 -48.88 -62.59
C LEU A 18 5.30 -48.42 -63.93
N GLN A 19 6.32 -49.14 -64.42
CA GLN A 19 6.94 -48.86 -65.72
C GLN A 19 6.02 -49.28 -66.88
N GLU A 20 5.33 -50.41 -66.75
CA GLU A 20 4.32 -50.85 -67.72
C GLU A 20 3.06 -49.97 -67.70
N ALA A 21 2.65 -49.45 -66.53
CA ALA A 21 1.56 -48.49 -66.43
C ALA A 21 1.92 -47.15 -67.12
N TYR A 22 3.15 -46.66 -66.92
CA TYR A 22 3.63 -45.42 -67.56
C TYR A 22 3.67 -45.51 -69.10
N GLY A 23 3.99 -46.69 -69.64
CA GLY A 23 3.99 -46.98 -71.08
C GLY A 23 2.61 -47.11 -71.74
N ARG A 24 1.52 -47.22 -70.96
CA ARG A 24 0.14 -47.40 -71.45
C ARG A 24 -0.71 -46.12 -71.44
N LEU A 25 -0.24 -45.03 -70.81
CA LEU A 25 -0.95 -43.74 -70.84
C LEU A 25 -0.76 -43.03 -72.18
N SER A 26 -1.80 -42.36 -72.70
CA SER A 26 -1.68 -41.54 -73.92
C SER A 26 -0.78 -40.32 -73.71
N THR A 27 -0.15 -39.81 -74.78
CA THR A 27 0.90 -38.76 -74.73
C THR A 27 0.46 -37.50 -73.98
N ARG A 28 -0.83 -37.14 -74.05
CA ARG A 28 -1.42 -36.00 -73.31
C ARG A 28 -1.44 -36.23 -71.80
N HIS A 29 -1.75 -37.45 -71.34
CA HIS A 29 -1.77 -37.78 -69.91
C HIS A 29 -0.37 -37.97 -69.34
N ARG A 30 0.59 -38.46 -70.13
CA ARG A 30 2.02 -38.45 -69.73
C ARG A 30 2.51 -37.03 -69.54
N LEU A 31 2.20 -36.12 -70.48
CA LEU A 31 2.58 -34.71 -70.38
C LEU A 31 1.94 -34.05 -69.14
N ALA A 32 0.66 -34.33 -68.86
CA ALA A 32 -0.04 -33.82 -67.68
C ALA A 32 0.57 -34.33 -66.36
N LEU A 33 1.00 -35.60 -66.29
CA LEU A 33 1.63 -36.17 -65.10
C LEU A 33 3.08 -35.65 -64.93
N PHE A 34 3.83 -35.53 -66.03
CA PHE A 34 5.19 -34.97 -66.04
C PHE A 34 5.24 -33.48 -65.65
N LEU A 35 4.21 -32.69 -65.99
CA LEU A 35 4.10 -31.31 -65.53
C LEU A 35 3.50 -31.22 -64.12
N GLY A 36 2.47 -32.00 -63.82
CA GLY A 36 1.67 -31.87 -62.60
C GLY A 36 2.38 -32.27 -61.32
N VAL A 37 3.15 -33.38 -61.34
CA VAL A 37 3.87 -33.85 -60.16
C VAL A 37 4.97 -32.89 -59.70
N PRO A 38 5.89 -32.40 -60.56
CA PRO A 38 6.89 -31.43 -60.13
C PRO A 38 6.27 -30.06 -59.83
N LEU A 39 5.18 -29.65 -60.48
CA LEU A 39 4.47 -28.42 -60.13
C LEU A 39 3.86 -28.50 -58.72
N LEU A 40 3.26 -29.65 -58.37
CA LEU A 40 2.72 -29.91 -57.04
C LEU A 40 3.84 -29.96 -55.99
N LEU A 41 4.95 -30.65 -56.30
CA LEU A 41 6.12 -30.69 -55.41
C LEU A 41 6.74 -29.29 -55.23
N ALA A 42 6.84 -28.51 -56.31
CA ALA A 42 7.34 -27.14 -56.29
C ALA A 42 6.40 -26.22 -55.52
N LEU A 43 5.08 -26.38 -55.63
CA LEU A 43 4.09 -25.65 -54.82
C LEU A 43 4.21 -25.99 -53.34
N ILE A 44 4.41 -27.27 -52.99
CA ILE A 44 4.60 -27.70 -51.60
C ILE A 44 5.91 -27.13 -51.03
N VAL A 45 7.01 -27.19 -51.80
CA VAL A 45 8.32 -26.68 -51.35
C VAL A 45 8.34 -25.15 -51.31
N ALA A 46 7.79 -24.48 -52.31
CA ALA A 46 7.65 -23.02 -52.32
C ALA A 46 6.77 -22.56 -51.17
N SER A 47 5.65 -23.24 -50.90
CA SER A 47 4.82 -22.99 -49.73
C SER A 47 5.61 -23.17 -48.43
N LEU A 48 6.35 -24.27 -48.27
CA LEU A 48 7.18 -24.52 -47.08
C LEU A 48 8.31 -23.50 -46.89
N LEU A 49 8.93 -23.00 -47.96
CA LEU A 49 9.99 -22.01 -47.89
C LEU A 49 9.45 -20.59 -47.69
N TRP A 50 8.29 -20.25 -48.25
CA TRP A 50 7.66 -18.94 -48.01
C TRP A 50 7.11 -18.79 -46.59
N THR A 51 6.83 -19.90 -45.91
CA THR A 51 6.28 -19.89 -44.54
C THR A 51 7.35 -19.81 -43.45
N ARG A 52 8.65 -19.78 -43.79
CA ARG A 52 9.74 -19.66 -42.80
C ARG A 52 10.11 -18.21 -42.54
N GLU A 53 9.33 -17.52 -41.70
CA GLU A 53 9.77 -16.25 -41.11
C GLU A 53 10.90 -16.48 -40.10
N PRO A 54 11.91 -15.59 -40.01
CA PRO A 54 12.91 -15.65 -38.94
C PRO A 54 12.21 -15.46 -37.59
N ASP A 55 12.50 -16.32 -36.61
CA ASP A 55 11.98 -16.19 -35.25
C ASP A 55 12.56 -14.94 -34.57
N TYR A 56 11.73 -13.92 -34.35
CA TYR A 56 12.11 -12.68 -33.66
C TYR A 56 11.81 -12.82 -32.17
N LYS A 57 12.85 -12.63 -31.35
CA LYS A 57 12.73 -12.68 -29.89
C LYS A 57 12.96 -11.30 -29.28
N VAL A 58 12.34 -11.07 -28.13
CA VAL A 58 12.45 -9.80 -27.40
C VAL A 58 13.88 -9.64 -26.88
N LEU A 59 14.56 -8.59 -27.33
CA LEU A 59 15.88 -8.22 -26.84
C LEU A 59 15.75 -7.56 -25.46
N PHE A 60 14.90 -6.53 -25.39
CA PHE A 60 14.48 -5.86 -24.16
C PHE A 60 13.02 -5.41 -24.25
N SER A 61 12.35 -5.37 -23.09
CA SER A 61 10.97 -4.91 -22.90
C SER A 61 10.91 -3.81 -21.84
N GLY A 62 9.99 -2.85 -21.99
CA GLY A 62 9.79 -1.77 -21.02
C GLY A 62 10.87 -0.69 -21.08
N LEU A 63 11.38 -0.41 -22.29
CA LEU A 63 12.38 0.63 -22.50
C LEU A 63 11.77 2.01 -22.39
N SER A 64 12.52 2.93 -21.78
CA SER A 64 12.25 4.36 -21.90
C SER A 64 12.54 4.81 -23.34
N ASP A 65 11.85 5.84 -23.84
CA ASP A 65 12.09 6.38 -25.20
C ASP A 65 13.57 6.76 -25.42
N LYS A 66 14.23 7.23 -24.36
CA LYS A 66 15.64 7.60 -24.34
C LYS A 66 16.57 6.38 -24.48
N ASP A 67 16.30 5.30 -23.75
CA ASP A 67 17.09 4.06 -23.85
C ASP A 67 16.82 3.33 -25.17
N GLY A 68 15.57 3.38 -25.65
CA GLY A 68 15.16 2.89 -26.97
C GLY A 68 15.99 3.52 -28.09
N GLY A 69 16.07 4.85 -28.14
CA GLY A 69 16.87 5.55 -29.16
C GLY A 69 18.37 5.24 -29.14
N ALA A 70 18.96 5.13 -27.94
CA ALA A 70 20.38 4.79 -27.81
C ALA A 70 20.68 3.33 -28.21
N ILE A 71 19.78 2.40 -27.87
CA ILE A 71 19.89 1.00 -28.30
C ILE A 71 19.68 0.87 -29.80
N LEU A 72 18.71 1.57 -30.40
CA LEU A 72 18.50 1.59 -31.86
C LEU A 72 19.75 2.09 -32.59
N THR A 73 20.40 3.13 -32.08
CA THR A 73 21.62 3.68 -32.68
C THR A 73 22.77 2.66 -32.65
N SER A 74 22.93 1.95 -31.53
CA SER A 74 23.95 0.89 -31.39
C SER A 74 23.63 -0.36 -32.24
N LEU A 75 22.35 -0.76 -32.32
CA LEU A 75 21.89 -1.86 -33.18
C LEU A 75 22.11 -1.55 -34.66
N ALA A 76 21.81 -0.31 -35.08
CA ALA A 76 22.06 0.17 -36.44
C ALA A 76 23.56 0.18 -36.76
N GLN A 77 24.40 0.65 -35.83
CA GLN A 77 25.85 0.64 -35.98
C GLN A 77 26.43 -0.79 -36.12
N GLN A 78 25.83 -1.76 -35.44
CA GLN A 78 26.23 -3.17 -35.48
C GLN A 78 25.59 -3.94 -36.65
N ASN A 79 24.80 -3.30 -37.50
CA ASN A 79 24.06 -3.91 -38.61
C ASN A 79 23.18 -5.10 -38.17
N VAL A 80 22.59 -5.04 -36.98
CA VAL A 80 21.68 -6.07 -36.49
C VAL A 80 20.26 -5.72 -36.93
N PRO A 81 19.55 -6.57 -37.69
CA PRO A 81 18.17 -6.32 -38.07
C PRO A 81 17.27 -6.28 -36.83
N TYR A 82 16.44 -5.23 -36.73
CA TYR A 82 15.56 -5.01 -35.59
C TYR A 82 14.13 -4.72 -36.06
N LYS A 83 13.15 -5.10 -35.23
CA LYS A 83 11.75 -4.73 -35.37
C LYS A 83 11.26 -4.15 -34.05
N MET A 84 10.34 -3.18 -34.11
CA MET A 84 9.64 -2.70 -32.92
C MET A 84 8.39 -3.57 -32.71
N ALA A 85 8.10 -3.94 -31.47
CA ALA A 85 6.83 -4.57 -31.13
C ALA A 85 5.68 -3.55 -31.27
N GLU A 86 4.44 -4.03 -31.50
CA GLU A 86 3.25 -3.20 -31.69
C GLU A 86 2.99 -2.20 -30.53
N ASN A 87 3.54 -2.48 -29.34
CA ASN A 87 3.44 -1.65 -28.15
C ASN A 87 4.51 -0.55 -28.05
N GLY A 88 5.43 -0.42 -29.02
CA GLY A 88 6.48 0.60 -29.08
C GLY A 88 7.56 0.52 -27.98
N THR A 89 7.41 -0.35 -26.99
CA THR A 89 8.26 -0.42 -25.77
C THR A 89 9.16 -1.65 -25.74
N ALA A 90 9.11 -2.49 -26.77
CA ALA A 90 9.97 -3.65 -26.93
C ALA A 90 10.67 -3.68 -28.29
N ILE A 91 11.96 -4.00 -28.27
CA ILE A 91 12.80 -4.16 -29.45
C ILE A 91 13.00 -5.66 -29.68
N LEU A 92 12.66 -6.12 -30.88
CA LEU A 92 12.76 -7.50 -31.33
C LEU A 92 13.97 -7.66 -32.23
N VAL A 93 14.76 -8.71 -31.99
CA VAL A 93 15.94 -9.09 -32.77
C VAL A 93 15.85 -10.58 -33.12
N PRO A 94 16.36 -11.05 -34.27
CA PRO A 94 16.38 -12.47 -34.60
C PRO A 94 16.99 -13.33 -33.49
N ALA A 95 16.36 -14.48 -33.22
CA ALA A 95 16.67 -15.37 -32.10
C ALA A 95 18.14 -15.79 -32.02
N ASN A 96 18.83 -15.85 -33.18
CA ASN A 96 20.24 -16.18 -33.31
C ASN A 96 21.20 -15.09 -32.79
N HIS A 97 20.78 -13.83 -32.71
CA HIS A 97 21.64 -12.71 -32.29
C HIS A 97 21.33 -12.15 -30.89
N VAL A 98 20.20 -12.51 -30.27
CA VAL A 98 19.72 -11.90 -29.01
C VAL A 98 20.78 -11.89 -27.90
N HIS A 99 21.43 -13.03 -27.62
CA HIS A 99 22.38 -13.14 -26.52
C HIS A 99 23.67 -12.35 -26.78
N GLU A 100 24.20 -12.43 -28.00
CA GLU A 100 25.40 -11.70 -28.41
C GLU A 100 25.17 -10.19 -28.39
N THR A 101 24.05 -9.73 -28.96
CA THR A 101 23.67 -8.32 -28.98
C THR A 101 23.43 -7.79 -27.58
N ARG A 102 22.81 -8.57 -26.68
CA ARG A 102 22.64 -8.18 -25.27
C ARG A 102 23.97 -8.00 -24.55
N LEU A 103 24.92 -8.91 -24.76
CA LEU A 103 26.25 -8.81 -24.16
C LEU A 103 27.02 -7.59 -24.69
N ARG A 104 26.93 -7.30 -25.99
CA ARG A 104 27.55 -6.11 -26.59
C ARG A 104 26.93 -4.81 -26.10
N LEU A 105 25.61 -4.72 -26.02
CA LEU A 105 24.93 -3.54 -25.47
C LEU A 105 25.28 -3.33 -23.99
N ALA A 106 25.36 -4.41 -23.20
CA ALA A 106 25.80 -4.35 -21.81
C ALA A 106 27.23 -3.82 -21.67
N SER A 107 28.15 -4.21 -22.55
CA SER A 107 29.53 -3.68 -22.57
C SER A 107 29.60 -2.17 -22.87
N GLN A 108 28.56 -1.61 -23.49
CA GLN A 108 28.42 -0.17 -23.77
C GLN A 108 27.64 0.58 -22.68
N GLY A 109 27.24 -0.09 -21.60
CA GLY A 109 26.41 0.49 -20.54
C GLY A 109 24.98 0.79 -20.97
N LEU A 110 24.45 0.04 -21.95
CA LEU A 110 23.06 0.11 -22.41
C LEU A 110 22.28 -1.13 -21.92
N PRO A 111 21.05 -0.98 -21.43
CA PRO A 111 20.29 0.27 -21.24
C PRO A 111 20.87 1.12 -20.10
N ARG A 112 20.84 2.45 -20.25
CA ARG A 112 21.34 3.37 -19.20
C ARG A 112 20.38 3.47 -18.00
N GLY A 113 19.20 2.86 -18.13
CA GLY A 113 18.37 2.38 -17.03
C GLY A 113 18.25 3.31 -15.81
N GLY A 114 17.24 4.17 -15.82
CA GLY A 114 16.74 4.79 -14.59
C GLY A 114 17.58 5.95 -14.01
N ASN A 115 17.24 6.32 -12.78
CA ASN A 115 17.85 7.45 -12.08
C ASN A 115 19.34 7.13 -11.78
N VAL A 116 20.21 8.09 -12.12
CA VAL A 116 21.66 8.01 -11.85
C VAL A 116 21.92 8.05 -10.34
N GLY A 117 22.52 6.99 -9.79
CA GLY A 117 22.86 6.86 -8.36
C GLY A 117 24.33 7.19 -8.08
N PHE A 118 24.99 6.42 -7.21
CA PHE A 118 26.42 6.61 -6.88
C PHE A 118 27.39 6.30 -8.02
N GLU A 119 26.90 5.74 -9.14
CA GLU A 119 27.65 5.50 -10.38
C GLU A 119 28.29 6.80 -10.95
N LEU A 120 27.72 7.98 -10.64
CA LEU A 120 28.26 9.29 -11.03
C LEU A 120 29.57 9.64 -10.28
N MET A 121 29.75 9.10 -9.07
CA MET A 121 30.93 9.36 -8.23
C MET A 121 32.11 8.46 -8.61
N GLU A 122 31.84 7.25 -9.10
CA GLU A 122 32.88 6.29 -9.53
C GLU A 122 33.67 6.79 -10.75
N ASN A 123 33.02 7.56 -11.63
CA ASN A 123 33.62 8.12 -12.84
C ASN A 123 34.16 9.55 -12.64
N ALA A 124 34.45 9.93 -11.39
CA ALA A 124 34.93 11.27 -11.06
C ALA A 124 36.29 11.57 -11.73
N ARG A 125 36.34 12.67 -12.49
CA ARG A 125 37.58 13.16 -13.11
C ARG A 125 38.47 13.80 -12.03
N LEU A 126 39.80 13.63 -12.14
CA LEU A 126 40.75 14.31 -11.27
C LEU A 126 40.63 15.84 -11.44
N GLY A 127 40.61 16.59 -10.32
CA GLY A 127 40.53 18.06 -10.30
C GLY A 127 39.15 18.66 -10.01
N LEU A 128 38.19 17.88 -9.48
CA LEU A 128 36.89 18.41 -9.03
C LEU A 128 37.04 19.32 -7.81
N THR A 129 36.23 20.37 -7.76
CA THR A 129 36.10 21.22 -6.57
C THR A 129 35.22 20.53 -5.52
N GLN A 130 35.42 20.84 -4.24
CA GLN A 130 34.60 20.27 -3.16
C GLN A 130 33.11 20.59 -3.29
N PHE A 131 32.77 21.75 -3.87
CA PHE A 131 31.38 22.08 -4.19
C PHE A 131 30.79 21.14 -5.25
N GLN A 132 31.53 20.82 -6.29
CA GLN A 132 31.09 19.87 -7.32
C GLN A 132 30.98 18.46 -6.78
N GLU A 133 31.91 18.03 -5.92
CA GLU A 133 31.82 16.75 -5.21
C GLU A 133 30.55 16.65 -4.36
N GLN A 134 30.24 17.70 -3.58
CA GLN A 134 29.03 17.75 -2.77
C GLN A 134 27.73 17.71 -3.60
N VAL A 135 27.68 18.43 -4.71
CA VAL A 135 26.52 18.40 -5.63
C VAL A 135 26.37 17.02 -6.28
N ASN A 136 27.48 16.39 -6.67
CA ASN A 136 27.45 15.05 -7.23
C ASN A 136 27.02 14.01 -6.19
N TYR A 137 27.50 14.12 -4.95
CA TYR A 137 27.10 13.28 -3.82
C TYR A 137 25.60 13.43 -3.53
N GLN A 138 25.08 14.66 -3.49
CA GLN A 138 23.65 14.92 -3.30
C GLN A 138 22.82 14.29 -4.42
N ARG A 139 23.21 14.47 -5.68
CA ARG A 139 22.51 13.87 -6.84
C ARG A 139 22.54 12.34 -6.79
N ALA A 140 23.67 11.77 -6.39
CA ALA A 140 23.80 10.33 -6.21
C ALA A 140 22.87 9.79 -5.12
N LEU A 141 22.79 10.48 -3.97
CA LEU A 141 21.91 10.12 -2.86
C LEU A 141 20.43 10.21 -3.26
N GLU A 142 20.03 11.27 -3.97
CA GLU A 142 18.68 11.40 -4.53
C GLU A 142 18.34 10.24 -5.48
N GLY A 143 19.31 9.83 -6.31
CA GLY A 143 19.18 8.70 -7.21
C GLY A 143 18.99 7.35 -6.50
N GLU A 144 19.82 7.06 -5.50
CA GLU A 144 19.71 5.82 -4.70
C GLU A 144 18.42 5.75 -3.88
N LEU A 145 18.03 6.87 -3.27
CA LEU A 145 16.75 6.93 -2.54
C LEU A 145 15.58 6.69 -3.48
N SER A 146 15.62 7.30 -4.67
CA SER A 146 14.60 7.07 -5.69
C SER A 146 14.53 5.60 -6.12
N ARG A 147 15.69 4.95 -6.32
CA ARG A 147 15.80 3.52 -6.67
C ARG A 147 15.28 2.61 -5.55
N SER A 148 15.59 2.94 -4.31
CA SER A 148 15.13 2.22 -3.12
C SER A 148 13.60 2.31 -2.97
N ILE A 149 13.01 3.49 -3.17
CA ILE A 149 11.54 3.68 -3.12
C ILE A 149 10.86 2.97 -4.31
N GLN A 150 11.47 2.97 -5.49
CA GLN A 150 10.98 2.23 -6.67
C GLN A 150 10.98 0.70 -6.47
N SER A 151 11.78 0.17 -5.53
CA SER A 151 11.75 -1.26 -5.21
C SER A 151 10.46 -1.70 -4.51
N LEU A 152 9.67 -0.76 -3.99
CA LEU A 152 8.36 -1.03 -3.43
C LEU A 152 7.38 -1.39 -4.55
N GLY A 153 6.74 -2.55 -4.46
CA GLY A 153 5.89 -3.08 -5.55
C GLY A 153 4.65 -2.23 -5.91
N THR A 154 4.29 -1.24 -5.09
CA THR A 154 3.21 -0.27 -5.38
C THR A 154 3.70 0.93 -6.19
N VAL A 155 5.00 1.22 -6.18
CA VAL A 155 5.60 2.41 -6.79
C VAL A 155 6.17 2.07 -8.16
N GLN A 156 5.66 2.72 -9.20
CA GLN A 156 6.18 2.62 -10.57
C GLN A 156 7.42 3.50 -10.78
N SER A 157 7.40 4.72 -10.25
CA SER A 157 8.53 5.65 -10.31
C SER A 157 8.56 6.53 -9.08
N ALA A 158 9.75 6.91 -8.62
CA ALA A 158 9.92 7.86 -7.54
C ALA A 158 10.96 8.91 -7.95
N ARG A 159 10.75 10.14 -7.49
CA ARG A 159 11.71 11.23 -7.60
C ARG A 159 11.87 11.87 -6.24
N VAL A 160 13.10 11.87 -5.74
CA VAL A 160 13.46 12.49 -4.47
C VAL A 160 14.21 13.77 -4.73
N HIS A 161 13.82 14.84 -4.06
CA HIS A 161 14.54 16.10 -4.01
C HIS A 161 14.94 16.36 -2.57
N LEU A 162 16.23 16.57 -2.35
CA LEU A 162 16.78 16.83 -1.04
C LEU A 162 17.28 18.27 -0.97
N ALA A 163 16.98 18.96 0.11
CA ALA A 163 17.53 20.28 0.40
C ALA A 163 18.45 20.15 1.61
N ILE A 164 19.75 19.91 1.36
CA ILE A 164 20.79 19.92 2.40
C ILE A 164 21.42 21.32 2.45
N PRO A 165 21.31 22.04 3.57
CA PRO A 165 21.97 23.33 3.71
C PRO A 165 23.49 23.17 3.86
N LYS A 166 24.25 24.19 3.45
CA LYS A 166 25.71 24.20 3.63
C LYS A 166 26.05 24.48 5.09
N PRO A 167 26.97 23.71 5.71
CA PRO A 167 27.41 24.00 7.07
C PRO A 167 28.14 25.35 7.09
N SER A 168 27.77 26.23 8.02
CA SER A 168 28.42 27.54 8.22
C SER A 168 28.78 27.69 9.69
N ILE A 169 30.06 27.93 9.97
CA ILE A 169 30.57 28.21 11.32
C ILE A 169 30.14 29.60 11.85
N PHE A 170 29.54 30.42 11.00
CA PHE A 170 29.17 31.81 11.32
C PHE A 170 27.71 31.97 11.75
N LEU A 171 26.89 30.92 11.60
CA LEU A 171 25.48 30.92 12.00
C LEU A 171 25.31 30.12 13.29
N ARG A 172 24.73 30.74 14.32
CA ARG A 172 24.41 30.06 15.59
C ARG A 172 23.27 29.05 15.42
N GLU A 173 22.35 29.30 14.49
CA GLU A 173 21.30 28.39 14.08
C GLU A 173 21.54 27.92 12.64
N GLN A 174 21.72 26.61 12.50
CA GLN A 174 21.83 25.95 11.20
C GLN A 174 20.42 25.64 10.69
N ASN A 175 20.17 25.93 9.40
CA ASN A 175 18.96 25.46 8.75
C ASN A 175 18.95 23.92 8.77
N LYS A 176 17.79 23.32 9.01
CA LYS A 176 17.63 21.86 8.98
C LYS A 176 17.42 21.39 7.54
N PRO A 177 17.88 20.18 7.19
CA PRO A 177 17.58 19.60 5.89
C PRO A 177 16.09 19.28 5.74
N SER A 178 15.60 19.26 4.51
CA SER A 178 14.23 18.89 4.16
C SER A 178 14.18 18.06 2.88
N ALA A 179 13.19 17.18 2.75
CA ALA A 179 13.04 16.33 1.57
C ALA A 179 11.62 16.39 0.99
N SER A 180 11.53 16.29 -0.34
CA SER A 180 10.26 16.07 -1.03
C SER A 180 10.38 14.86 -1.95
N VAL A 181 9.39 13.98 -1.87
CA VAL A 181 9.33 12.73 -2.59
C VAL A 181 8.07 12.74 -3.43
N LEU A 182 8.23 12.72 -4.75
CA LEU A 182 7.14 12.51 -5.68
C LEU A 182 7.11 11.03 -6.02
N VAL A 183 6.00 10.37 -5.75
CA VAL A 183 5.77 8.97 -6.13
C VAL A 183 4.77 8.91 -7.27
N GLN A 184 5.03 7.98 -8.19
CA GLN A 184 4.10 7.56 -9.22
C GLN A 184 3.80 6.08 -8.98
N LEU A 185 2.54 5.76 -8.76
CA LEU A 185 2.02 4.45 -8.43
C LEU A 185 1.51 3.72 -9.69
N TYR A 186 1.52 2.39 -9.66
CA TYR A 186 0.86 1.61 -10.69
C TYR A 186 -0.65 1.90 -10.72
N ASN A 187 -1.26 1.81 -11.89
CA ASN A 187 -2.68 2.11 -12.08
C ASN A 187 -3.57 1.26 -11.15
N GLY A 188 -4.51 1.90 -10.46
CA GLY A 188 -5.40 1.26 -9.49
C GLY A 188 -4.75 0.87 -8.15
N ARG A 189 -3.48 1.21 -7.91
CA ARG A 189 -2.82 1.02 -6.61
C ARG A 189 -2.72 2.32 -5.83
N ALA A 190 -2.80 2.22 -4.50
CA ALA A 190 -2.55 3.29 -3.56
C ALA A 190 -1.48 2.85 -2.55
N LEU A 191 -0.75 3.80 -1.98
CA LEU A 191 0.14 3.54 -0.85
C LEU A 191 -0.67 3.46 0.43
N ASP A 192 -0.44 2.41 1.21
CA ASP A 192 -0.98 2.32 2.57
C ASP A 192 -0.19 3.23 3.53
N ARG A 193 -0.80 3.64 4.65
CA ARG A 193 -0.17 4.51 5.65
C ARG A 193 1.14 3.94 6.17
N GLY A 194 1.20 2.62 6.43
CA GLY A 194 2.44 1.98 6.85
C GLY A 194 3.56 2.04 5.80
N GLN A 195 3.20 2.00 4.51
CA GLN A 195 4.17 2.16 3.42
C GLN A 195 4.66 3.61 3.32
N VAL A 196 3.76 4.59 3.49
CA VAL A 196 4.12 6.01 3.53
C VAL A 196 5.07 6.30 4.69
N GLU A 197 4.74 5.84 5.90
CA GLU A 197 5.60 5.97 7.09
C GLU A 197 6.95 5.27 6.88
N GLY A 198 6.97 4.09 6.26
CA GLY A 198 8.19 3.40 5.85
C GLY A 198 9.07 4.24 4.92
N ILE A 199 8.49 4.90 3.92
CA ILE A 199 9.22 5.81 3.01
C ILE A 199 9.75 7.02 3.78
N VAL A 200 8.95 7.63 4.66
CA VAL A 200 9.39 8.76 5.50
C VAL A 200 10.59 8.37 6.36
N HIS A 201 10.54 7.20 7.02
CA HIS A 201 11.63 6.71 7.86
C HIS A 201 12.88 6.36 7.06
N LEU A 202 12.72 5.75 5.87
CA LEU A 202 13.84 5.46 4.98
C LEU A 202 14.56 6.74 4.56
N VAL A 203 13.83 7.76 4.12
CA VAL A 203 14.41 9.04 3.68
C VAL A 203 15.04 9.81 4.84
N SER A 204 14.34 9.93 5.97
CA SER A 204 14.85 10.64 7.15
C SER A 204 16.08 9.99 7.77
N SER A 205 16.14 8.66 7.79
CA SER A 205 17.32 7.93 8.32
C SER A 205 18.53 7.98 7.38
N SER A 206 18.30 8.17 6.09
CA SER A 206 19.36 8.18 5.07
C SER A 206 20.05 9.54 4.94
N VAL A 207 19.49 10.60 5.53
CA VAL A 207 20.06 11.96 5.50
C VAL A 207 20.35 12.42 6.92
N PRO A 208 21.59 12.83 7.23
CA PRO A 208 21.93 13.36 8.55
C PRO A 208 21.04 14.53 8.95
N GLU A 209 20.60 14.54 10.21
CA GLU A 209 19.79 15.63 10.81
C GLU A 209 18.41 15.88 10.16
N LEU A 210 17.94 14.99 9.28
CA LEU A 210 16.62 15.07 8.67
C LEU A 210 15.56 14.46 9.59
N THR A 211 14.63 15.29 10.06
CA THR A 211 13.50 14.81 10.88
C THR A 211 12.37 14.24 10.00
N PRO A 212 11.64 13.20 10.43
CA PRO A 212 10.49 12.64 9.70
C PRO A 212 9.43 13.68 9.28
N SER A 213 9.17 14.68 10.13
CA SER A 213 8.22 15.76 9.86
C SER A 213 8.64 16.71 8.74
N ALA A 214 9.91 16.68 8.31
CA ALA A 214 10.44 17.50 7.23
C ALA A 214 10.46 16.76 5.87
N VAL A 215 9.83 15.58 5.81
CA VAL A 215 9.67 14.78 4.59
C VAL A 215 8.24 14.91 4.06
N SER A 216 8.11 15.44 2.84
CA SER A 216 6.83 15.55 2.14
C SER A 216 6.73 14.48 1.05
N ILE A 217 5.66 13.68 1.05
CA ILE A 217 5.42 12.65 0.02
C ILE A 217 4.17 13.02 -0.75
N ILE A 218 4.29 13.18 -2.06
CA ILE A 218 3.20 13.62 -2.94
C ILE A 218 2.99 12.56 -4.03
N ASP A 219 1.73 12.24 -4.30
CA ASP A 219 1.32 11.32 -5.37
C ASP A 219 1.16 12.03 -6.73
N GLN A 220 1.08 11.27 -7.82
CA GLN A 220 0.85 11.78 -9.19
C GLN A 220 -0.39 12.68 -9.35
N ASN A 221 -1.38 12.53 -8.45
CA ASN A 221 -2.61 13.31 -8.45
C ASN A 221 -2.50 14.61 -7.62
N GLY A 222 -1.31 14.93 -7.08
CA GLY A 222 -1.07 16.10 -6.24
C GLY A 222 -1.55 15.94 -4.79
N ASN A 223 -1.89 14.72 -4.36
CA ASN A 223 -2.27 14.45 -2.98
C ASN A 223 -1.04 14.32 -2.08
N LEU A 224 -1.03 15.00 -0.93
CA LEU A 224 0.03 14.91 0.07
C LEU A 224 -0.24 13.70 0.97
N LEU A 225 0.57 12.66 0.82
CA LEU A 225 0.42 11.39 1.54
C LEU A 225 1.06 11.42 2.93
N SER A 226 2.13 12.19 3.13
CA SER A 226 2.87 12.24 4.40
C SER A 226 2.32 13.23 5.42
N ALA A 227 1.35 14.06 5.05
CA ALA A 227 0.73 14.96 6.01
C ALA A 227 -0.17 14.17 6.94
N GLU A 228 0.19 14.16 8.22
CA GLU A 228 -0.81 14.00 9.26
C GLU A 228 -1.83 15.13 9.07
N SER A 229 -3.02 14.78 8.60
CA SER A 229 -4.15 15.69 8.53
C SER A 229 -4.47 16.17 9.95
N LYS A 230 -3.79 17.24 10.38
CA LYS A 230 -4.15 18.03 11.56
C LYS A 230 -5.32 18.96 11.24
N THR A 231 -6.27 18.47 10.46
CA THR A 231 -7.49 19.18 10.10
C THR A 231 -8.47 18.97 11.25
N ASN A 232 -8.72 20.02 12.02
CA ASN A 232 -9.78 20.12 13.04
C ASN A 232 -9.66 19.20 14.28
N GLY A 233 -8.47 19.08 14.89
CA GLY A 233 -8.35 18.51 16.25
C GLY A 233 -8.76 17.03 16.42
N LEU A 234 -9.19 16.38 15.35
CA LEU A 234 -9.45 14.94 15.29
C LEU A 234 -8.18 14.26 14.81
N ASP A 235 -7.44 13.72 15.76
CA ASP A 235 -6.27 12.92 15.45
C ASP A 235 -6.72 11.60 14.80
N SER A 236 -6.33 11.39 13.54
CA SER A 236 -6.63 10.17 12.80
C SER A 236 -6.22 8.90 13.55
N THR A 237 -5.16 8.97 14.38
CA THR A 237 -4.70 7.84 15.18
C THR A 237 -5.67 7.50 16.32
N GLN A 238 -6.32 8.52 16.91
CA GLN A 238 -7.36 8.32 17.92
C GLN A 238 -8.59 7.64 17.33
N ILE A 239 -9.02 8.04 16.12
CA ILE A 239 -10.13 7.38 15.41
C ILE A 239 -9.80 5.92 15.12
N GLN A 240 -8.58 5.64 14.64
CA GLN A 240 -8.12 4.27 14.40
C GLN A 240 -8.11 3.43 15.67
N TYR A 241 -7.63 3.99 16.79
CA TYR A 241 -7.63 3.32 18.09
C TYR A 241 -9.04 2.98 18.56
N VAL A 242 -10.00 3.91 18.42
CA VAL A 242 -11.41 3.66 18.74
C VAL A 242 -11.97 2.52 17.88
N HIS A 243 -11.75 2.56 16.57
CA HIS A 243 -12.24 1.50 15.68
C HIS A 243 -11.62 0.13 15.97
N GLU A 244 -10.35 0.08 16.38
CA GLU A 244 -9.71 -1.17 16.76
C GLU A 244 -10.34 -1.75 18.04
N LEU A 245 -10.60 -0.92 19.04
CA LEU A 245 -11.34 -1.33 20.25
C LEU A 245 -12.76 -1.82 19.91
N GLU A 246 -13.50 -1.09 19.09
CA GLU A 246 -14.85 -1.46 18.64
C GLU A 246 -14.84 -2.84 17.95
N ARG A 247 -13.89 -3.08 17.05
CA ARG A 247 -13.71 -4.36 16.35
C ARG A 247 -13.35 -5.48 17.32
N GLN A 248 -12.43 -5.24 18.25
CA GLN A 248 -12.01 -6.23 19.24
C GLN A 248 -13.17 -6.67 20.13
N TYR A 249 -13.98 -5.72 20.63
CA TYR A 249 -15.18 -6.06 21.41
C TYR A 249 -16.24 -6.78 20.57
N ALA A 250 -16.51 -6.32 19.34
CA ALA A 250 -17.47 -6.98 18.44
C ALA A 250 -17.05 -8.42 18.11
N GLN A 251 -15.76 -8.65 17.86
CA GLN A 251 -15.21 -9.98 17.63
C GLN A 251 -15.33 -10.87 18.86
N ARG A 252 -15.04 -10.36 20.06
CA ARG A 252 -15.20 -11.10 21.32
C ARG A 252 -16.65 -11.52 21.54
N ILE A 253 -17.61 -10.63 21.32
CA ILE A 253 -19.04 -10.94 21.41
C ILE A 253 -19.41 -12.03 20.41
N THR A 254 -19.01 -11.86 19.14
CA THR A 254 -19.33 -12.81 18.07
C THR A 254 -18.71 -14.18 18.36
N ALA A 255 -17.45 -14.25 18.78
CA ALA A 255 -16.77 -15.49 19.11
C ALA A 255 -17.45 -16.28 20.25
N LEU A 256 -18.02 -15.59 21.24
CA LEU A 256 -18.76 -16.22 22.34
C LEU A 256 -20.15 -16.70 21.94
N LEU A 257 -20.82 -15.99 21.03
CA LEU A 257 -22.16 -16.33 20.58
C LEU A 257 -22.18 -17.35 19.43
N ASN A 258 -21.12 -17.41 18.62
CA ASN A 258 -21.01 -18.32 17.48
C ASN A 258 -21.31 -19.80 17.82
N PRO A 259 -20.83 -20.38 18.93
CA PRO A 259 -21.16 -21.77 19.30
C PRO A 259 -22.63 -21.98 19.67
N ILE A 260 -23.35 -20.93 20.07
CA ILE A 260 -24.74 -21.02 20.53
C ILE A 260 -25.70 -20.82 19.37
N VAL A 261 -25.46 -19.80 18.53
CA VAL A 261 -26.41 -19.40 17.47
C VAL A 261 -25.92 -19.70 16.06
N GLY A 262 -24.63 -19.95 15.86
CA GLY A 262 -24.00 -20.17 14.55
C GLY A 262 -23.41 -18.89 13.95
N ALA A 263 -22.32 -19.02 13.18
CA ALA A 263 -21.52 -17.89 12.68
C ALA A 263 -22.28 -16.89 11.78
N ALA A 264 -23.32 -17.34 11.07
CA ALA A 264 -24.13 -16.51 10.19
C ALA A 264 -25.34 -15.85 10.89
N ASN A 265 -25.59 -16.19 12.15
CA ASN A 265 -26.82 -15.87 12.88
C ASN A 265 -26.63 -14.81 13.96
N VAL A 266 -25.46 -14.16 14.02
CA VAL A 266 -25.18 -13.07 14.95
C VAL A 266 -24.51 -11.91 14.25
N ARG A 267 -24.91 -10.69 14.60
CA ARG A 267 -24.19 -9.47 14.26
C ARG A 267 -24.08 -8.62 15.51
N ALA A 268 -22.86 -8.23 15.86
CA ALA A 268 -22.59 -7.36 16.99
C ALA A 268 -21.94 -6.07 16.50
N GLN A 269 -22.46 -4.93 16.95
CA GLN A 269 -21.83 -3.63 16.78
C GLN A 269 -21.58 -3.03 18.16
N VAL A 270 -20.39 -2.50 18.35
CA VAL A 270 -19.99 -1.83 19.59
C VAL A 270 -19.57 -0.41 19.23
N ALA A 271 -20.02 0.54 20.04
CA ALA A 271 -19.54 1.92 20.02
C ALA A 271 -18.81 2.18 21.33
N VAL A 272 -17.59 2.70 21.24
CA VAL A 272 -16.73 2.96 22.40
C VAL A 272 -16.43 4.45 22.49
N ASP A 273 -16.75 5.03 23.63
CA ASP A 273 -16.43 6.41 23.98
C ASP A 273 -15.15 6.42 24.82
N VAL A 274 -14.05 6.92 24.25
CA VAL A 274 -12.71 6.89 24.84
C VAL A 274 -12.30 8.30 25.28
N ASP A 275 -11.81 8.42 26.50
CA ASP A 275 -11.24 9.66 27.01
C ASP A 275 -9.74 9.73 26.69
N PHE A 276 -9.37 10.67 25.82
CA PHE A 276 -7.99 10.96 25.44
C PHE A 276 -7.40 12.18 26.18
N SER A 277 -8.08 12.69 27.21
CA SER A 277 -7.54 13.79 28.01
C SER A 277 -6.25 13.37 28.73
N GLN A 278 -5.24 14.24 28.67
CA GLN A 278 -4.00 14.09 29.43
C GLN A 278 -4.15 14.88 30.73
N LEU A 279 -4.31 14.17 31.85
CA LEU A 279 -4.31 14.77 33.17
C LEU A 279 -2.94 14.58 33.82
N GLU A 280 -2.26 15.71 34.05
CA GLU A 280 -1.03 15.76 34.84
C GLU A 280 -1.35 16.36 36.20
N ARG A 281 -1.04 15.63 37.27
CA ARG A 281 -1.21 16.08 38.65
C ARG A 281 0.13 16.06 39.35
N THR A 282 0.58 17.24 39.79
CA THR A 282 1.73 17.37 40.69
C THR A 282 1.20 17.67 42.08
N GLU A 283 1.39 16.74 43.01
CA GLU A 283 1.05 16.91 44.42
C GLU A 283 2.34 17.12 45.22
N GLU A 284 2.48 18.29 45.83
CA GLU A 284 3.57 18.60 46.75
C GLU A 284 3.05 18.56 48.19
N THR A 285 3.40 17.49 48.91
CA THR A 285 3.03 17.33 50.33
C THR A 285 4.24 17.58 51.21
N PHE A 286 4.09 18.44 52.22
CA PHE A 286 5.10 18.68 53.24
C PHE A 286 4.71 17.96 54.53
N LYS A 287 5.65 17.23 55.14
CA LYS A 287 5.39 16.70 56.49
C LYS A 287 5.33 17.85 57.51
N PRO A 288 4.33 17.87 58.39
CA PRO A 288 4.24 18.91 59.41
C PRO A 288 5.43 18.81 60.36
N ASN A 289 6.15 19.93 60.52
CA ASN A 289 7.31 20.05 61.40
C ASN A 289 6.97 20.90 62.65
N THR A 290 5.86 20.55 63.32
CA THR A 290 5.38 21.27 64.50
C THR A 290 5.90 20.68 65.82
N ASP A 291 6.34 19.42 65.81
CA ASP A 291 6.95 18.75 66.95
C ASP A 291 8.47 18.95 66.93
N GLN A 292 9.01 19.62 67.95
CA GLN A 292 10.44 19.92 68.09
C GLN A 292 11.31 18.66 68.12
N THR A 293 10.75 17.49 68.45
CA THR A 293 11.48 16.21 68.46
C THR A 293 11.59 15.54 67.10
N GLN A 294 10.69 15.87 66.18
CA GLN A 294 10.65 15.38 64.79
C GLN A 294 11.22 16.41 63.80
N ALA A 295 11.65 17.57 64.31
CA ALA A 295 12.12 18.68 63.52
C ALA A 295 13.57 18.50 63.05
N SER A 296 13.76 18.43 61.74
CA SER A 296 15.09 18.57 61.14
C SER A 296 15.48 20.05 61.08
N ILE A 297 16.35 20.45 62.01
CA ILE A 297 16.92 21.80 62.06
C ILE A 297 18.18 21.83 61.18
N ARG A 298 18.19 22.70 60.16
CA ARG A 298 19.35 22.95 59.29
C ARG A 298 20.38 23.85 59.98
N SER A 299 19.90 24.93 60.58
CA SER A 299 20.75 25.86 61.34
C SER A 299 19.94 26.59 62.39
N MET A 300 20.58 26.86 63.52
CA MET A 300 20.00 27.60 64.63
C MET A 300 20.99 28.67 65.07
N GLN A 301 20.57 29.93 65.04
CA GLN A 301 21.34 31.07 65.52
C GLN A 301 20.58 31.72 66.68
N THR A 302 21.14 31.61 67.88
CA THR A 302 20.63 32.28 69.08
C THR A 302 21.56 33.44 69.42
N SER A 303 21.00 34.65 69.50
CA SER A 303 21.71 35.84 69.96
C SER A 303 21.05 36.31 71.24
N ASP A 304 21.79 36.16 72.33
CA ASP A 304 21.40 36.61 73.66
C ASP A 304 22.20 37.87 73.99
N SER A 305 21.52 39.01 74.08
CA SER A 305 22.10 40.24 74.59
C SER A 305 21.43 40.59 75.92
N SER A 306 22.21 40.53 76.98
CA SER A 306 21.83 41.06 78.28
C SER A 306 22.70 42.28 78.54
N ALA A 307 22.16 43.48 78.35
CA ALA A 307 22.83 44.68 78.81
C ALA A 307 22.55 44.83 80.30
N PRO A 308 23.57 44.89 81.18
CA PRO A 308 23.38 45.51 82.48
C PRO A 308 22.93 46.94 82.20
N GLY A 309 21.74 47.31 82.68
CA GLY A 309 21.17 48.64 82.45
C GLY A 309 22.18 49.73 82.74
N ASN A 310 22.22 50.75 81.87
CA ASN A 310 23.10 51.91 81.95
C ASN A 310 23.26 52.38 83.40
N GLN A 311 24.36 52.01 84.04
CA GLN A 311 24.83 52.78 85.18
C GLN A 311 25.34 54.09 84.59
N ALA A 312 24.59 55.17 84.81
CA ALA A 312 25.07 56.50 84.48
C ALA A 312 26.45 56.68 85.11
N ALA A 313 27.49 56.76 84.28
CA ALA A 313 28.84 56.99 84.73
C ALA A 313 28.90 58.35 85.44
N GLN A 314 28.95 58.34 86.78
CA GLN A 314 29.17 59.54 87.57
C GLN A 314 30.58 59.50 88.17
N GLY A 315 31.44 60.36 87.65
CA GLY A 315 32.77 60.63 88.18
C GLY A 315 33.56 61.56 87.25
N VAL A 316 34.13 62.63 87.78
CA VAL A 316 34.99 63.56 87.02
C VAL A 316 36.32 62.83 86.74
N PRO A 317 36.81 62.76 85.48
CA PRO A 317 38.07 62.06 85.17
C PRO A 317 39.26 62.69 85.88
N GLY A 318 39.89 61.94 86.78
CA GLY A 318 41.07 62.39 87.52
C GLY A 318 41.83 61.20 88.11
N ALA A 319 43.13 61.41 88.37
CA ALA A 319 44.14 60.39 88.68
C ALA A 319 43.85 59.49 89.92
N LEU A 320 42.78 59.74 90.68
CA LEU A 320 42.39 58.93 91.83
C LEU A 320 41.50 57.72 91.47
N THR A 321 41.01 57.61 90.23
CA THR A 321 40.19 56.45 89.80
C THR A 321 41.02 55.17 89.56
N ASN A 322 42.35 55.26 89.46
CA ASN A 322 43.23 54.12 89.14
C ASN A 322 44.10 53.61 90.30
N ALA A 323 43.72 53.90 91.55
CA ALA A 323 44.32 53.29 92.72
C ALA A 323 43.41 52.15 93.24
N PRO A 324 43.88 50.89 93.26
CA PRO A 324 43.06 49.78 93.74
C PRO A 324 42.96 49.87 95.27
N GLY A 325 41.79 50.26 95.79
CA GLY A 325 41.48 50.13 97.21
C GLY A 325 40.79 51.31 97.93
N GLY A 326 40.34 52.36 97.24
CA GLY A 326 39.67 53.49 97.89
C GLY A 326 38.14 53.42 97.83
N ASN A 327 37.51 52.95 98.92
CA ASN A 327 36.07 53.07 99.16
C ASN A 327 35.64 54.54 99.15
N ASN A 328 35.11 55.04 98.02
CA ASN A 328 34.45 56.35 97.98
C ASN A 328 32.97 56.18 98.31
N VAL A 329 32.66 56.24 99.62
CA VAL A 329 31.30 56.52 100.09
C VAL A 329 31.06 58.01 99.85
N ALA A 330 30.49 58.37 98.70
CA ALA A 330 29.99 59.71 98.48
C ALA A 330 28.74 59.91 99.36
N ALA A 331 28.88 60.81 100.35
CA ALA A 331 27.81 61.28 101.20
C ALA A 331 26.68 61.91 100.36
N PRO A 332 25.40 61.75 100.77
CA PRO A 332 24.29 62.36 100.05
C PRO A 332 24.34 63.88 100.23
N VAL A 333 24.58 64.60 99.13
CA VAL A 333 24.39 66.04 99.07
C VAL A 333 22.89 66.31 99.13
N THR A 334 22.47 66.82 100.29
CA THR A 334 21.15 67.38 100.56
C THR A 334 20.89 68.59 99.69
N GLY A 335 19.80 68.57 98.92
CA GLY A 335 19.30 69.74 98.20
C GLY A 335 17.81 69.93 98.46
N ALA A 336 17.47 70.90 99.30
CA ALA A 336 16.35 71.85 99.16
C ALA A 336 16.15 72.61 100.47
N GLY A 337 16.21 73.94 100.40
CA GLY A 337 16.18 74.82 101.55
C GLY A 337 14.86 74.83 102.30
N VAL A 338 14.97 74.80 103.63
CA VAL A 338 14.03 75.42 104.56
C VAL A 338 14.88 76.14 105.59
N ALA A 339 14.76 77.47 105.64
CA ALA A 339 15.42 78.30 106.64
C ALA A 339 14.82 77.99 108.02
N THR A 340 15.62 77.44 108.94
CA THR A 340 15.34 77.52 110.38
C THR A 340 16.63 77.60 111.19
N ASN A 341 16.62 78.56 112.11
CA ASN A 341 17.57 78.90 113.17
C ASN A 341 18.37 77.70 113.78
N PRO A 342 19.70 77.78 114.00
CA PRO A 342 20.56 76.62 114.30
C PRO A 342 20.50 76.04 115.73
N ASN A 343 19.53 76.38 116.57
CA ASN A 343 19.51 75.95 117.97
C ASN A 343 18.11 75.47 118.40
N ALA A 344 17.71 74.28 117.95
CA ALA A 344 16.64 73.50 118.57
C ALA A 344 16.80 72.00 118.23
N PRO A 345 16.68 71.08 119.20
CA PRO A 345 16.75 69.65 118.93
C PRO A 345 15.51 69.19 118.12
N PRO A 346 15.68 68.36 117.08
CA PRO A 346 14.60 67.95 116.19
C PRO A 346 13.61 67.02 116.89
N THR A 347 12.33 67.14 116.54
CA THR A 347 11.22 66.34 117.12
C THR A 347 11.10 64.97 116.44
N PRO A 348 10.54 63.94 117.12
CA PRO A 348 10.41 62.57 116.59
C PRO A 348 9.67 62.47 115.24
N ALA A 349 8.78 63.44 114.95
CA ALA A 349 8.03 63.50 113.70
C ALA A 349 8.93 63.79 112.48
N GLN A 350 9.99 64.58 112.65
CA GLN A 350 10.93 64.90 111.56
C GLN A 350 11.91 63.73 111.30
N ALA A 351 12.24 62.92 112.32
CA ALA A 351 13.03 61.71 112.17
C ALA A 351 12.25 60.58 111.47
N ALA A 352 10.95 60.43 111.75
CA ALA A 352 10.09 59.45 111.07
C ALA A 352 9.89 59.78 109.58
N ALA A 353 9.78 61.07 109.22
CA ALA A 353 9.68 61.50 107.83
C ALA A 353 10.98 61.24 107.04
N ALA A 354 12.16 61.41 107.67
CA ALA A 354 13.45 61.09 107.06
C ALA A 354 13.64 59.57 106.85
N ALA A 355 13.18 58.73 107.77
CA ALA A 355 13.24 57.27 107.64
C ALA A 355 12.27 56.74 106.57
N ALA A 356 11.08 57.33 106.44
CA ALA A 356 10.12 56.99 105.38
C ALA A 356 10.67 57.35 103.99
N ALA A 357 11.28 58.54 103.85
CA ALA A 357 11.90 58.96 102.60
C ALA A 357 13.09 58.07 102.18
N ALA A 358 13.87 57.58 103.15
CA ALA A 358 14.98 56.64 102.89
C ALA A 358 14.47 55.27 102.38
N ASN A 359 13.37 54.75 102.93
CA ASN A 359 12.76 53.51 102.47
C ASN A 359 12.12 53.64 101.07
N THR A 360 11.47 54.76 100.78
CA THR A 360 10.93 55.01 99.44
C THR A 360 12.05 55.17 98.40
N ALA A 361 13.18 55.79 98.76
CA ALA A 361 14.34 55.91 97.89
C ALA A 361 15.02 54.56 97.60
N ALA A 362 15.14 53.69 98.61
CA ALA A 362 15.71 52.35 98.45
C ALA A 362 14.80 51.42 97.61
N GLN A 363 13.48 51.47 97.81
CA GLN A 363 12.50 50.73 96.99
C GLN A 363 12.46 51.25 95.55
N THR A 364 12.59 52.56 95.34
CA THR A 364 12.66 53.16 94.00
C THR A 364 13.95 52.76 93.27
N GLN A 365 15.09 52.68 93.97
CA GLN A 365 16.36 52.20 93.37
C GLN A 365 16.33 50.71 93.01
N MET A 366 15.72 49.85 93.83
CA MET A 366 15.55 48.43 93.47
C MET A 366 14.58 48.24 92.30
N ALA A 367 13.48 49.00 92.25
CA ALA A 367 12.54 48.98 91.13
C ALA A 367 13.20 49.48 89.82
N LEU A 368 14.05 50.52 89.89
CA LEU A 368 14.78 51.06 88.74
C LEU A 368 15.88 50.09 88.25
N ALA A 369 16.55 49.35 89.15
CA ALA A 369 17.57 48.35 88.81
C ALA A 369 16.98 47.08 88.18
N GLN A 370 15.70 46.80 88.42
CA GLN A 370 14.98 45.68 87.80
C GLN A 370 14.26 46.09 86.51
N ALA A 371 13.78 47.34 86.42
CA ALA A 371 13.19 47.92 85.21
C ALA A 371 14.20 48.18 84.08
N ASN A 372 15.49 48.38 84.40
CA ASN A 372 16.53 48.71 83.42
C ASN A 372 17.32 47.51 82.88
N ARG A 373 16.90 46.26 83.12
CA ARG A 373 17.52 45.09 82.48
C ARG A 373 16.88 44.84 81.14
N SER A 374 17.49 45.34 80.07
CA SER A 374 17.08 44.97 78.71
C SER A 374 17.72 43.62 78.35
N THR A 375 16.91 42.57 78.39
CA THR A 375 17.26 41.27 77.81
C THR A 375 16.63 41.17 76.43
N GLN A 376 17.44 41.04 75.39
CA GLN A 376 16.97 40.68 74.06
C GLN A 376 17.47 39.28 73.73
N ARG A 377 16.56 38.39 73.38
CA ARG A 377 16.85 37.05 72.87
C ARG A 377 16.26 36.96 71.47
N ALA A 378 17.13 36.85 70.47
CA ALA A 378 16.75 36.58 69.09
C ALA A 378 17.10 35.12 68.77
N ASN A 379 16.12 34.36 68.28
CA ASN A 379 16.34 32.99 67.81
C ASN A 379 15.87 32.87 66.36
N THR A 380 16.81 32.55 65.47
CA THR A 380 16.53 32.24 64.07
C THR A 380 16.82 30.77 63.86
N THR A 381 15.79 29.97 63.62
CA THR A 381 15.92 28.53 63.31
C THR A 381 15.46 28.27 61.89
N ASN A 382 16.36 27.71 61.08
CA ASN A 382 16.06 27.24 59.73
C ASN A 382 15.78 25.75 59.79
N TYR A 383 14.63 25.35 59.28
CA TYR A 383 14.22 23.95 59.20
C TYR A 383 14.44 23.41 57.78
N GLU A 384 14.79 22.14 57.69
CA GLU A 384 14.51 21.38 56.46
C GLU A 384 13.15 20.70 56.67
N VAL A 385 12.32 20.66 55.63
CA VAL A 385 11.03 19.98 55.69
C VAL A 385 11.04 18.86 54.67
N ASP A 386 10.61 17.68 55.10
CA ASP A 386 10.40 16.57 54.18
C ASP A 386 9.36 16.97 53.14
N LYS A 387 9.82 17.10 51.89
CA LYS A 387 8.99 17.37 50.72
C LYS A 387 8.79 16.07 49.96
N SER A 388 7.54 15.62 49.82
CA SER A 388 7.16 14.55 48.90
C SER A 388 6.52 15.16 47.66
N VAL A 389 7.12 14.90 46.50
CA VAL A 389 6.57 15.30 45.20
C VAL A 389 6.08 14.06 44.50
N VAL A 390 4.77 13.96 44.34
CA VAL A 390 4.15 12.90 43.54
C VAL A 390 3.73 13.52 42.22
N TYR A 391 4.43 13.17 41.16
CA TYR A 391 4.03 13.48 39.80
C TYR A 391 3.24 12.29 39.24
N THR A 392 1.93 12.46 39.10
CA THR A 392 1.04 11.46 38.50
C THR A 392 0.64 11.91 37.11
N ARG A 393 0.97 11.10 36.11
CA ARG A 393 0.48 11.25 34.74
C ARG A 393 -0.53 10.14 34.47
N GLU A 394 -1.79 10.50 34.29
CA GLU A 394 -2.81 9.49 33.99
C GLU A 394 -2.63 8.96 32.56
N PRO A 395 -2.76 7.63 32.35
CA PRO A 395 -2.72 7.06 31.01
C PRO A 395 -3.95 7.52 30.22
N THR A 396 -3.73 7.94 28.98
CA THR A 396 -4.81 8.27 28.04
C THR A 396 -5.42 7.00 27.44
N GLY A 397 -6.62 7.11 26.87
CA GLY A 397 -7.26 6.00 26.18
C GLY A 397 -8.15 5.13 27.09
N ARG A 398 -8.60 5.65 28.22
CA ARG A 398 -9.54 4.94 29.10
C ARG A 398 -10.94 4.96 28.47
N VAL A 399 -11.64 3.83 28.52
CA VAL A 399 -13.02 3.73 28.06
C VAL A 399 -13.93 4.46 29.06
N ARG A 400 -14.56 5.55 28.62
CA ARG A 400 -15.52 6.34 29.39
C ARG A 400 -16.89 5.67 29.43
N ARG A 401 -17.34 5.17 28.28
CA ARG A 401 -18.63 4.51 28.12
C ARG A 401 -18.60 3.54 26.95
N LEU A 402 -19.32 2.44 27.09
CA LEU A 402 -19.52 1.46 26.03
C LEU A 402 -21.00 1.27 25.71
N SER A 403 -21.32 1.16 24.43
CA SER A 403 -22.65 0.78 23.95
C SER A 403 -22.54 -0.41 23.00
N ALA A 404 -23.16 -1.54 23.34
CA ALA A 404 -23.18 -2.72 22.49
C ALA A 404 -24.61 -3.04 22.04
N ALA A 405 -24.78 -3.24 20.74
CA ALA A 405 -26.00 -3.72 20.13
C ALA A 405 -25.72 -5.07 19.48
N VAL A 406 -26.45 -6.10 19.89
CA VAL A 406 -26.32 -7.45 19.35
C VAL A 406 -27.64 -7.86 18.75
N VAL A 407 -27.58 -8.32 17.52
CA VAL A 407 -28.72 -8.84 16.80
C VAL A 407 -28.51 -10.33 16.56
N VAL A 408 -29.49 -11.13 16.97
CA VAL A 408 -29.49 -12.59 16.82
C VAL A 408 -30.59 -12.98 15.83
N ASN A 409 -30.29 -13.93 14.95
CA ASN A 409 -31.24 -14.49 14.01
C ASN A 409 -32.14 -15.53 14.70
N ASN A 410 -33.33 -15.75 14.14
CA ASN A 410 -34.19 -16.84 14.55
C ASN A 410 -33.50 -18.20 14.33
N ARG A 411 -33.81 -19.17 15.18
CA ARG A 411 -33.34 -20.54 14.99
C ARG A 411 -34.13 -21.21 13.86
N MET A 412 -33.43 -21.95 13.01
CA MET A 412 -34.07 -22.83 12.03
C MET A 412 -34.37 -24.15 12.72
N THR A 413 -35.65 -24.43 12.93
CA THR A 413 -36.11 -25.72 13.47
C THR A 413 -36.83 -26.48 12.38
N GLU A 414 -36.45 -27.74 12.18
CA GLU A 414 -37.13 -28.61 11.24
C GLU A 414 -38.41 -29.17 11.88
N VAL A 415 -39.55 -28.84 11.30
CA VAL A 415 -40.86 -29.38 11.66
C VAL A 415 -41.45 -29.97 10.38
N ASP A 416 -41.74 -31.27 10.37
CA ASP A 416 -42.25 -32.02 9.21
C ASP A 416 -41.42 -31.87 7.91
N GLY A 417 -40.09 -31.97 8.01
CA GLY A 417 -39.20 -31.92 6.84
C GLY A 417 -39.08 -30.54 6.17
N LYS A 418 -39.66 -29.50 6.79
CA LYS A 418 -39.54 -28.10 6.35
C LYS A 418 -38.82 -27.30 7.42
N GLN A 419 -37.79 -26.54 7.02
CA GLN A 419 -37.12 -25.62 7.91
C GLN A 419 -38.04 -24.43 8.21
N VAL A 420 -38.47 -24.29 9.46
CA VAL A 420 -39.30 -23.17 9.92
C VAL A 420 -38.45 -22.28 10.84
N SER A 421 -38.50 -20.98 10.57
CA SER A 421 -37.83 -19.95 11.37
C SER A 421 -38.62 -19.71 12.66
N THR A 422 -38.08 -20.12 13.80
CA THR A 422 -38.70 -19.97 15.12
C THR A 422 -37.99 -18.88 15.92
N PRO A 423 -38.70 -17.91 16.51
CA PRO A 423 -38.08 -16.88 17.35
C PRO A 423 -37.54 -17.46 18.66
N LEU A 424 -36.48 -16.85 19.18
CA LEU A 424 -35.90 -17.20 20.49
C LEU A 424 -36.86 -16.80 21.62
N SER A 425 -36.86 -17.60 22.69
CA SER A 425 -37.65 -17.31 23.88
C SER A 425 -37.07 -16.12 24.66
N LYS A 426 -37.91 -15.45 25.46
CA LYS A 426 -37.46 -14.32 26.29
C LYS A 426 -36.34 -14.71 27.27
N ALA A 427 -36.41 -15.92 27.85
CA ALA A 427 -35.39 -16.42 28.77
C ALA A 427 -34.03 -16.61 28.08
N GLU A 428 -34.01 -17.11 26.83
CA GLU A 428 -32.78 -17.25 26.04
C GLU A 428 -32.18 -15.88 25.70
N ILE A 429 -33.02 -14.89 25.33
CA ILE A 429 -32.58 -13.52 25.07
C ILE A 429 -31.95 -12.89 26.32
N ASP A 430 -32.57 -13.08 27.49
CA ASP A 430 -32.06 -12.58 28.77
C ASP A 430 -30.72 -13.24 29.14
N GLN A 431 -30.57 -14.54 28.88
CA GLN A 431 -29.31 -15.27 29.08
C GLN A 431 -28.21 -14.78 28.13
N ILE A 432 -28.52 -14.59 26.84
CA ILE A 432 -27.58 -14.04 25.86
C ILE A 432 -27.17 -12.61 26.28
N ASN A 433 -28.12 -11.79 26.72
CA ASN A 433 -27.82 -10.45 27.22
C ASN A 433 -26.89 -10.47 28.43
N ALA A 434 -27.08 -11.40 29.38
CA ALA A 434 -26.15 -11.58 30.50
C ALA A 434 -24.74 -11.97 30.05
N VAL A 435 -24.62 -12.90 29.10
CA VAL A 435 -23.32 -13.32 28.54
C VAL A 435 -22.61 -12.17 27.82
N VAL A 436 -23.34 -11.41 27.00
CA VAL A 436 -22.77 -10.25 26.29
C VAL A 436 -22.32 -9.17 27.28
N ARG A 437 -23.11 -8.92 28.33
CA ARG A 437 -22.77 -7.95 29.37
C ARG A 437 -21.45 -8.28 30.07
N GLU A 438 -21.25 -9.56 30.39
CA GLU A 438 -20.01 -10.06 31.01
C GLU A 438 -18.83 -10.05 30.03
N ALA A 439 -19.05 -10.48 28.78
CA ALA A 439 -18.03 -10.53 27.74
C ALA A 439 -17.36 -9.18 27.46
N VAL A 440 -18.17 -8.12 27.51
CA VAL A 440 -17.73 -6.75 27.28
C VAL A 440 -17.25 -6.09 28.57
N GLY A 441 -17.49 -6.72 29.72
CA GLY A 441 -17.14 -6.19 31.05
C GLY A 441 -17.94 -4.94 31.39
N ALA A 442 -19.22 -4.88 31.00
CA ALA A 442 -20.06 -3.71 31.16
C ALA A 442 -20.17 -3.30 32.63
N SER A 443 -19.95 -2.00 32.91
CA SER A 443 -19.97 -1.45 34.27
C SER A 443 -21.12 -0.45 34.44
N ASN A 444 -21.79 -0.54 35.59
CA ASN A 444 -22.78 0.45 36.02
C ASN A 444 -22.12 1.81 36.33
N GLU A 445 -20.86 1.83 36.76
CA GLU A 445 -20.12 3.07 37.06
C GLU A 445 -19.86 3.88 35.78
N ARG A 446 -19.55 3.19 34.67
CA ARG A 446 -19.35 3.80 33.34
C ARG A 446 -20.65 4.10 32.59
N ARG A 447 -21.80 3.64 33.11
CA ARG A 447 -23.12 3.73 32.47
C ARG A 447 -23.14 3.05 31.10
N ASP A 448 -22.55 1.85 31.03
CA ASP A 448 -22.53 1.05 29.80
C ASP A 448 -23.94 0.52 29.48
N SER A 449 -24.30 0.44 28.20
CA SER A 449 -25.60 -0.08 27.75
C SER A 449 -25.42 -1.24 26.77
N VAL A 450 -26.08 -2.37 27.06
CA VAL A 450 -26.08 -3.57 26.20
C VAL A 450 -27.51 -3.93 25.85
N SER A 451 -27.80 -4.04 24.55
CA SER A 451 -29.12 -4.43 24.04
C SER A 451 -29.00 -5.61 23.08
N VAL A 452 -29.82 -6.64 23.31
CA VAL A 452 -29.90 -7.82 22.46
C VAL A 452 -31.30 -7.89 21.85
N VAL A 453 -31.38 -7.99 20.54
CA VAL A 453 -32.64 -8.08 19.80
C VAL A 453 -32.64 -9.32 18.91
N ASN A 454 -33.74 -10.08 18.93
CA ASN A 454 -33.96 -11.19 18.02
C ASN A 454 -34.75 -10.72 16.80
N MET A 455 -34.19 -10.86 15.59
CA MET A 455 -34.89 -10.54 14.34
C MET A 455 -34.42 -11.47 13.20
N PRO A 456 -35.32 -11.88 12.28
CA PRO A 456 -34.94 -12.74 11.15
C PRO A 456 -34.01 -12.01 10.19
N PHE A 457 -32.96 -12.70 9.72
CA PHE A 457 -32.02 -12.14 8.74
C PHE A 457 -32.47 -12.43 7.31
N ASN A 458 -32.36 -11.43 6.43
CA ASN A 458 -32.50 -11.63 5.00
C ASN A 458 -31.17 -12.18 4.46
N ALA A 459 -31.09 -13.50 4.25
CA ALA A 459 -29.98 -14.08 3.51
C ALA A 459 -30.15 -13.74 2.02
N PRO A 460 -29.15 -13.16 1.33
CA PRO A 460 -29.16 -13.15 -0.13
C PRO A 460 -29.14 -14.62 -0.58
N ALA A 461 -30.15 -15.02 -1.35
CA ALA A 461 -30.12 -16.31 -2.03
C ALA A 461 -28.88 -16.33 -2.92
N ASP A 462 -28.01 -17.33 -2.76
CA ASP A 462 -26.93 -17.54 -3.72
C ASP A 462 -27.56 -17.60 -5.12
N PRO A 463 -27.06 -16.82 -6.09
CA PRO A 463 -27.53 -16.92 -7.46
C PRO A 463 -26.98 -18.22 -8.03
N VAL A 464 -27.68 -19.31 -7.77
CA VAL A 464 -27.62 -20.50 -8.62
C VAL A 464 -28.29 -20.09 -9.92
N GLY A 465 -27.55 -19.35 -10.75
CA GLY A 465 -27.96 -19.10 -12.13
C GLY A 465 -28.12 -20.45 -12.84
N PRO A 466 -29.07 -20.58 -13.77
CA PRO A 466 -29.15 -21.78 -14.59
C PRO A 466 -27.82 -21.98 -15.31
N GLU A 467 -27.24 -23.17 -15.16
CA GLU A 467 -26.02 -23.59 -15.85
C GLU A 467 -26.09 -23.25 -17.34
N LEU A 468 -25.06 -22.57 -17.88
CA LEU A 468 -25.06 -22.20 -19.30
C LEU A 468 -25.06 -23.47 -20.17
N PRO A 469 -25.85 -23.49 -21.27
CA PRO A 469 -25.90 -24.65 -22.15
C PRO A 469 -24.53 -25.01 -22.76
N LEU A 470 -24.32 -26.31 -23.02
CA LEU A 470 -23.02 -26.89 -23.41
C LEU A 470 -22.36 -26.24 -24.64
N TRP A 471 -23.13 -25.73 -25.61
CA TRP A 471 -22.58 -25.14 -26.85
C TRP A 471 -22.07 -23.70 -26.69
N GLN A 472 -22.41 -23.00 -25.60
CA GLN A 472 -21.88 -21.67 -25.29
C GLN A 472 -20.65 -21.73 -24.38
N GLN A 473 -20.22 -22.92 -24.00
CA GLN A 473 -19.01 -23.09 -23.20
C GLN A 473 -17.77 -22.81 -24.08
N PRO A 474 -16.75 -22.09 -23.56
CA PRO A 474 -15.58 -21.69 -24.33
C PRO A 474 -14.86 -22.83 -25.07
N TRP A 475 -14.82 -24.03 -24.47
CA TRP A 475 -14.18 -25.20 -25.07
C TRP A 475 -14.87 -25.67 -26.37
N ALA A 476 -16.19 -25.50 -26.48
CA ALA A 476 -16.94 -25.92 -27.66
C ALA A 476 -16.60 -25.05 -28.88
N ILE A 477 -16.36 -23.75 -28.64
CA ILE A 477 -16.00 -22.78 -29.69
C ILE A 477 -14.58 -23.03 -30.20
N ASP A 478 -13.64 -23.36 -29.31
CA ASP A 478 -12.25 -23.68 -29.69
C ASP A 478 -12.13 -25.01 -30.43
N LEU A 479 -12.95 -26.00 -30.06
CA LEU A 479 -13.06 -27.27 -30.79
C LEU A 479 -13.59 -27.05 -32.22
N ALA A 480 -14.62 -26.21 -32.38
CA ALA A 480 -15.20 -25.92 -33.69
C ALA A 480 -14.21 -25.27 -34.66
N LYS A 481 -13.38 -24.32 -34.19
CA LYS A 481 -12.38 -23.63 -35.02
C LYS A 481 -11.24 -24.56 -35.47
N SER A 482 -10.72 -25.38 -34.57
CA SER A 482 -9.60 -26.27 -34.86
C SER A 482 -9.96 -27.42 -35.79
N VAL A 483 -11.15 -28.02 -35.61
CA VAL A 483 -11.64 -29.11 -36.47
C VAL A 483 -12.09 -28.57 -37.84
N GLY A 484 -12.68 -27.38 -37.89
CA GLY A 484 -13.17 -26.78 -39.15
C GLY A 484 -12.07 -26.56 -40.19
N LEU A 485 -10.89 -26.07 -39.78
CA LEU A 485 -9.76 -25.83 -40.70
C LEU A 485 -9.19 -27.14 -41.27
N ALA A 486 -9.08 -28.18 -40.43
CA ALA A 486 -8.58 -29.49 -40.84
C ALA A 486 -9.52 -30.17 -41.86
N LEU A 487 -10.84 -30.06 -41.65
CA LEU A 487 -11.84 -30.58 -42.59
C LEU A 487 -11.82 -29.85 -43.95
N LEU A 488 -11.52 -28.55 -43.98
CA LEU A 488 -11.38 -27.79 -45.22
C LEU A 488 -10.20 -28.32 -46.06
N ILE A 489 -9.03 -28.47 -45.45
CA ILE A 489 -7.82 -28.97 -46.13
C ILE A 489 -8.04 -30.42 -46.62
N ALA A 490 -8.66 -31.26 -45.78
CA ALA A 490 -9.03 -32.62 -46.16
C ALA A 490 -10.03 -32.65 -47.33
N GLY A 491 -10.98 -31.72 -47.36
CA GLY A 491 -11.95 -31.55 -48.46
C GLY A 491 -11.29 -31.18 -49.79
N ILE A 492 -10.31 -30.25 -49.78
CA ILE A 492 -9.54 -29.89 -50.99
C ILE A 492 -8.70 -31.07 -51.48
N ALA A 493 -8.06 -31.80 -50.57
CA ALA A 493 -7.30 -33.01 -50.91
C ALA A 493 -8.20 -34.11 -51.49
N LEU A 494 -9.39 -34.33 -50.92
CA LEU A 494 -10.36 -35.30 -51.40
C LEU A 494 -10.89 -34.92 -52.78
N TYR A 495 -11.16 -33.63 -53.02
CA TYR A 495 -11.57 -33.11 -54.32
C TYR A 495 -10.50 -33.37 -55.39
N LEU A 496 -9.21 -33.18 -55.10
CA LEU A 496 -8.13 -33.49 -56.05
C LEU A 496 -8.04 -35.00 -56.35
N ILE A 497 -8.18 -35.86 -55.32
CA ILE A 497 -8.12 -37.32 -55.49
C ILE A 497 -9.31 -37.82 -56.32
N PHE A 498 -10.53 -37.39 -56.00
CA PHE A 498 -11.74 -37.84 -56.69
C PHE A 498 -11.97 -37.16 -58.03
N GLY A 499 -11.59 -35.89 -58.16
CA GLY A 499 -11.82 -35.07 -59.35
C GLY A 499 -10.76 -35.24 -60.44
N VAL A 500 -9.50 -35.47 -60.08
CA VAL A 500 -8.40 -35.52 -61.07
C VAL A 500 -7.79 -36.92 -61.19
N ILE A 501 -7.54 -37.60 -60.07
CA ILE A 501 -6.81 -38.88 -60.07
C ILE A 501 -7.75 -40.06 -60.44
N ARG A 502 -8.95 -40.10 -59.84
CA ARG A 502 -9.91 -41.20 -60.05
C ARG A 502 -10.43 -41.36 -61.49
N PRO A 503 -10.76 -40.31 -62.27
CA PRO A 503 -11.19 -40.49 -63.66
C PRO A 503 -10.05 -40.97 -64.58
N ALA A 504 -8.80 -40.62 -64.27
CA ALA A 504 -7.64 -41.06 -65.06
C ALA A 504 -7.36 -42.57 -64.93
N VAL A 505 -7.62 -43.16 -63.76
CA VAL A 505 -7.40 -44.61 -63.51
C VAL A 505 -8.51 -45.47 -64.13
N ARG A 506 -9.76 -44.99 -64.16
CA ARG A 506 -10.89 -45.72 -64.75
C ARG A 506 -10.78 -45.89 -66.28
N GLN A 507 -10.03 -45.02 -66.96
CA GLN A 507 -9.82 -45.13 -68.40
C GLN A 507 -8.68 -46.11 -68.78
N LEU A 508 -7.88 -46.57 -67.80
CA LEU A 508 -6.80 -47.52 -68.02
C LEU A 508 -7.24 -49.00 -67.87
N THR A 509 -8.52 -49.27 -67.57
CA THR A 509 -9.05 -50.60 -67.22
C THR A 509 -10.16 -51.15 -68.13
N SER A 510 -10.37 -50.59 -69.34
CA SER A 510 -11.33 -51.16 -70.32
C SER A 510 -10.63 -52.09 -71.35
N PRO A 511 -11.05 -53.36 -71.55
CA PRO A 511 -10.49 -54.28 -72.56
C PRO A 511 -10.97 -54.03 -74.01
N PRO A 512 -10.22 -54.45 -75.05
CA PRO A 512 -10.53 -54.19 -76.47
C PRO A 512 -11.40 -55.28 -77.14
N PRO A 513 -12.26 -54.97 -78.16
CA PRO A 513 -13.05 -55.96 -78.92
C PRO A 513 -12.50 -56.27 -80.33
N PRO A 514 -12.55 -57.55 -80.78
CA PRO A 514 -13.12 -57.95 -82.10
C PRO A 514 -13.67 -59.42 -82.17
N PRO A 515 -14.24 -59.99 -83.27
CA PRO A 515 -15.14 -59.53 -84.36
C PRO A 515 -16.50 -60.33 -84.48
N GLU A 516 -17.40 -59.91 -85.38
CA GLU A 516 -18.77 -60.42 -85.75
C GLU A 516 -18.82 -61.91 -86.25
N PRO A 517 -19.96 -62.68 -86.34
CA PRO A 517 -21.23 -62.31 -87.05
C PRO A 517 -22.59 -63.07 -86.77
N VAL A 518 -23.65 -62.63 -87.48
CA VAL A 518 -24.96 -63.24 -87.90
C VAL A 518 -26.04 -63.69 -86.87
N ALA A 519 -27.23 -63.06 -86.93
CA ALA A 519 -28.56 -63.72 -87.10
C ALA A 519 -29.74 -62.70 -87.11
N GLU A 520 -30.46 -62.63 -88.23
CA GLU A 520 -31.82 -62.09 -88.44
C GLU A 520 -32.90 -63.16 -88.13
N PRO A 521 -34.22 -62.92 -88.29
CA PRO A 521 -35.05 -61.78 -87.91
C PRO A 521 -36.41 -62.21 -87.27
N GLY A 522 -37.20 -61.23 -86.79
CA GLY A 522 -38.67 -61.33 -86.74
C GLY A 522 -39.31 -60.98 -85.40
N GLN A 523 -39.96 -59.83 -85.29
CA GLN A 523 -41.40 -59.69 -85.57
C GLN A 523 -41.82 -58.21 -85.40
N ILE A 524 -42.69 -57.78 -86.30
CA ILE A 524 -43.18 -56.41 -86.49
C ILE A 524 -44.59 -56.34 -85.90
N ASP A 525 -44.90 -55.29 -85.14
CA ASP A 525 -46.26 -54.72 -85.02
C ASP A 525 -46.10 -53.23 -84.64
N LEU A 526 -45.98 -52.30 -85.59
CA LEU A 526 -46.98 -51.59 -86.41
C LEU A 526 -47.83 -50.52 -85.68
N ASN A 527 -47.58 -49.28 -86.11
CA ASN A 527 -48.46 -48.11 -86.23
C ASN A 527 -48.47 -47.00 -85.15
N GLY A 528 -47.92 -45.85 -85.59
CA GLY A 528 -48.15 -44.48 -85.08
C GLY A 528 -47.29 -43.43 -85.81
N ILE A 529 -47.57 -43.18 -87.10
CA ILE A 529 -46.95 -42.18 -88.03
C ILE A 529 -47.79 -40.86 -87.98
N PRO A 530 -47.44 -39.65 -88.51
CA PRO A 530 -46.23 -39.07 -89.15
C PRO A 530 -45.71 -37.80 -88.42
N GLY A 531 -44.64 -37.08 -88.77
CA GLY A 531 -43.75 -37.02 -89.93
C GLY A 531 -42.62 -36.00 -89.59
N ALA A 532 -41.37 -36.20 -90.06
CA ALA A 532 -40.89 -35.83 -91.40
C ALA A 532 -40.68 -34.32 -91.52
N VAL A 533 -39.52 -33.73 -91.85
CA VAL A 533 -38.16 -34.15 -92.27
C VAL A 533 -37.32 -32.85 -92.17
N GLU A 534 -36.10 -32.84 -91.64
CA GLU A 534 -34.82 -32.94 -92.38
C GLU A 534 -34.06 -31.61 -92.46
N ASN A 535 -32.83 -31.67 -91.95
CA ASN A 535 -31.56 -31.03 -92.37
C ASN A 535 -31.60 -29.64 -93.04
N ASP A 536 -30.80 -28.69 -92.56
CA ASP A 536 -29.42 -28.57 -93.08
C ASP A 536 -28.56 -27.54 -92.33
N GLU A 537 -27.26 -27.83 -92.38
CA GLU A 537 -26.06 -26.98 -92.34
C GLU A 537 -25.95 -25.63 -91.59
N LEU A 538 -24.98 -25.62 -90.67
CA LEU A 538 -23.77 -24.77 -90.65
C LEU A 538 -23.83 -23.31 -91.18
N THR A 539 -23.46 -22.44 -90.23
CA THR A 539 -22.55 -21.27 -90.33
C THR A 539 -23.05 -19.88 -90.73
N LEU A 540 -22.90 -18.99 -89.72
CA LEU A 540 -22.20 -17.69 -89.70
C LEU A 540 -23.04 -16.39 -89.64
N VAL A 541 -22.59 -15.56 -88.68
CA VAL A 541 -22.64 -14.08 -88.57
C VAL A 541 -23.59 -13.46 -87.52
N GLN A 542 -22.95 -12.98 -86.44
CA GLN A 542 -23.13 -11.76 -85.62
C GLN A 542 -24.53 -11.12 -85.41
N GLY A 543 -24.79 -10.75 -84.14
CA GLY A 543 -25.70 -9.63 -83.82
C GLY A 543 -26.24 -9.57 -82.39
N ASN A 544 -25.41 -9.06 -81.47
CA ASN A 544 -25.66 -8.36 -80.19
C ASN A 544 -27.11 -8.16 -79.66
N ASP A 545 -27.31 -8.38 -78.34
CA ASP A 545 -27.71 -7.28 -77.45
C ASP A 545 -27.40 -7.55 -75.95
N PRO A 546 -26.39 -6.89 -75.33
CA PRO A 546 -25.98 -7.11 -73.93
C PRO A 546 -26.83 -6.36 -72.87
N LEU A 547 -27.93 -5.71 -73.26
CA LEU A 547 -28.76 -4.91 -72.37
C LEU A 547 -29.85 -5.72 -71.63
N ASP A 548 -30.32 -6.82 -72.19
CA ASP A 548 -31.37 -7.63 -71.55
C ASP A 548 -30.81 -8.53 -70.44
N SER A 549 -29.60 -9.08 -70.64
CA SER A 549 -28.88 -9.83 -69.60
C SER A 549 -28.45 -8.96 -68.41
N ALA A 550 -28.23 -7.65 -68.62
CA ALA A 550 -27.91 -6.71 -67.55
C ALA A 550 -29.15 -6.31 -66.73
N ARG A 551 -30.32 -6.22 -67.36
CA ARG A 551 -31.59 -5.89 -66.68
C ARG A 551 -32.12 -7.04 -65.83
N GLN A 552 -31.85 -8.28 -66.24
CA GLN A 552 -32.23 -9.48 -65.49
C GLN A 552 -31.35 -9.66 -64.23
N LEU A 553 -30.04 -9.41 -64.35
CA LEU A 553 -29.11 -9.50 -63.22
C LEU A 553 -29.33 -8.42 -62.13
N ALA A 554 -29.86 -7.25 -62.51
CA ALA A 554 -30.17 -6.16 -61.58
C ALA A 554 -31.46 -6.36 -60.77
N ARG A 555 -32.40 -7.21 -61.22
CA ARG A 555 -33.61 -7.54 -60.46
C ARG A 555 -33.37 -8.63 -59.42
N ASP A 556 -32.43 -9.54 -59.68
CA ASP A 556 -32.25 -10.75 -58.88
C ASP A 556 -31.35 -10.56 -57.64
N ASN A 557 -30.57 -9.47 -57.54
CA ASN A 557 -29.68 -9.22 -56.40
C ASN A 557 -29.60 -7.73 -55.96
N PRO A 558 -30.66 -7.19 -55.32
CA PRO A 558 -30.66 -5.80 -54.83
C PRO A 558 -29.65 -5.55 -53.68
N GLU A 559 -29.26 -6.58 -52.93
CA GLU A 559 -28.34 -6.44 -51.79
C GLU A 559 -26.87 -6.27 -52.21
N ALA A 560 -26.48 -6.83 -53.35
CA ALA A 560 -25.11 -6.70 -53.88
C ALA A 560 -24.84 -5.26 -54.38
N VAL A 561 -25.84 -4.62 -54.99
CA VAL A 561 -25.76 -3.23 -55.49
C VAL A 561 -25.75 -2.22 -54.34
N ALA A 562 -26.45 -2.50 -53.24
CA ALA A 562 -26.46 -1.66 -52.04
C ALA A 562 -25.10 -1.64 -51.31
N ASN A 563 -24.38 -2.76 -51.28
CA ASN A 563 -23.05 -2.84 -50.65
C ASN A 563 -21.97 -2.12 -51.47
N VAL A 564 -22.06 -2.13 -52.80
CA VAL A 564 -21.12 -1.42 -53.69
C VAL A 564 -21.37 0.09 -53.65
N LEU A 565 -22.62 0.55 -53.56
CA LEU A 565 -22.95 1.97 -53.35
C LEU A 565 -22.52 2.47 -51.97
N ARG A 566 -22.64 1.65 -50.91
CA ARG A 566 -22.13 1.98 -49.57
C ARG A 566 -20.61 2.12 -49.53
N GLN A 567 -19.90 1.29 -50.28
CA GLN A 567 -18.45 1.32 -50.35
C GLN A 567 -17.93 2.55 -51.11
N TRP A 568 -18.72 3.09 -52.04
CA TRP A 568 -18.41 4.33 -52.76
C TRP A 568 -18.77 5.61 -51.99
N VAL A 569 -19.80 5.58 -51.15
CA VAL A 569 -20.23 6.76 -50.36
C VAL A 569 -19.41 6.97 -49.09
N ASN A 570 -18.81 5.91 -48.52
CA ASN A 570 -17.98 6.01 -47.31
C ASN A 570 -16.47 6.10 -47.58
N GLY A 571 -16.04 6.14 -48.85
CA GLY A 571 -14.64 6.21 -49.28
C GLY A 571 -14.11 7.63 -49.50
N GLY A 572 -14.62 8.62 -48.76
CA GLY A 572 -14.19 10.02 -48.89
C GLY A 572 -14.21 10.74 -47.55
N ASN A 573 -13.17 10.52 -46.74
CA ASN A 573 -12.66 11.47 -45.73
C ASN A 573 -11.29 10.96 -45.23
N ALA A 574 -10.24 11.46 -45.89
CA ALA A 574 -8.95 11.78 -45.29
C ALA A 574 -8.59 13.17 -45.77
#